data_AF-A0A511J6T3-F1
#
_entry.id   AF-A0A511J6T3-F1
#
_cell.length_a   1.000
_cell.length_b   1.000
_cell.length_c   1.000
_cell.angle_alpha   90.00
_cell.angle_beta   90.00
_cell.angle_gamma   90.00
#
_symmetry.space_group_name_H-M   'P 1'
#
loop_
_entity.id
_entity.type
_entity.pdbx_description
1 polymer ?
#
loop_
_entity_poly.entity_id
_entity_poly.type
_entity_poly.pdbx_seq_one_letter_code
_entity_poly.pdbx_strand_id
1 'polypeptide(L)'
;MSAATPPATAPAATGGPLGGPATALMPAPTGTPAGTAARTREVLSPLRRTPGRMRLLGALAALAMLAIGVIGLTTGLAQARSLDSAVAGSAQLLGTQDVRNQLVSADAAATSAFLVGGLEPAASREAYERYVAAAASGLPFLAGDSARSDLFGDVSADLAVYTGLVEQARANNRQGFPVGTAYLEQASTELRSEMLPAMDEVASDEADLVEDDYAAIGATDAIVWVGLLAVVVLIVILVWFSRRTHRVLNAGLLVATVLAVVSVWLGAVSFAGVASKAIDVQSSSAATATATSRALADATDAKSMESFTLIKRGSGQAFEEEYQSDVSAARRQLVSVGNDEVLALLDAWDGAHAQIRAQDDSGDWDGAVALATSTDPGSSNALFEDLRVGAASSIADSAGTAGDDLRELRSTSTITGWALLVAGLVGAIASIRGVNARLREYR
;
A
#
# COMPACT_ATOMS: atom_id res chain seq x y z
N MET A 1 25.83 -11.56 46.00
CA MET A 1 25.71 -13.02 45.77
C MET A 1 26.23 -13.27 44.36
N SER A 2 27.51 -13.61 44.25
CA SER A 2 28.04 -14.95 43.88
C SER A 2 27.65 -15.39 42.47
N ALA A 3 28.52 -15.90 41.60
CA ALA A 3 29.98 -16.09 41.54
C ALA A 3 30.25 -16.76 40.16
N ALA A 4 31.42 -16.55 39.54
CA ALA A 4 32.29 -17.61 38.99
C ALA A 4 33.48 -17.04 38.20
N THR A 5 34.64 -17.63 38.48
CA THR A 5 36.03 -17.33 38.07
C THR A 5 36.66 -18.67 37.53
N PRO A 6 37.96 -18.83 37.17
CA PRO A 6 38.63 -18.47 35.91
C PRO A 6 39.49 -19.67 35.34
N PRO A 7 40.78 -19.57 34.88
CA PRO A 7 41.23 -19.99 33.53
C PRO A 7 42.40 -21.03 33.49
N ALA A 8 42.92 -21.40 32.31
CA ALA A 8 44.31 -21.92 32.16
C ALA A 8 44.89 -21.94 30.71
N THR A 9 46.07 -21.31 30.62
CA THR A 9 47.30 -21.40 29.80
C THR A 9 47.65 -22.56 28.83
N ALA A 10 48.49 -22.19 27.83
CA ALA A 10 49.20 -22.96 26.78
C ALA A 10 50.26 -24.01 27.27
N PRO A 11 50.96 -24.78 26.39
CA PRO A 11 52.22 -24.30 25.75
C PRO A 11 52.60 -24.89 24.36
N ALA A 12 53.76 -24.42 23.88
CA ALA A 12 54.44 -24.64 22.58
C ALA A 12 55.22 -25.98 22.43
N ALA A 13 55.63 -26.32 21.20
CA ALA A 13 56.99 -26.85 20.89
C ALA A 13 57.29 -26.96 19.38
N THR A 14 58.44 -26.38 19.00
CA THR A 14 59.19 -26.51 17.75
C THR A 14 60.28 -27.59 17.86
N GLY A 15 60.64 -28.24 16.73
CA GLY A 15 62.04 -28.59 16.42
C GLY A 15 62.37 -30.07 16.18
N GLY A 16 63.09 -30.35 15.08
CA GLY A 16 63.95 -31.53 14.94
C GLY A 16 63.97 -32.23 13.56
N PRO A 17 65.05 -32.09 12.76
CA PRO A 17 65.27 -32.77 11.47
C PRO A 17 66.22 -33.99 11.61
N LEU A 18 66.76 -34.47 10.46
CA LEU A 18 67.76 -35.54 10.18
C LEU A 18 67.09 -36.81 9.59
N GLY A 19 67.52 -37.42 8.48
CA GLY A 19 68.67 -37.30 7.60
C GLY A 19 68.79 -38.63 6.81
N GLY A 20 69.34 -38.63 5.59
CA GLY A 20 69.69 -39.87 4.88
C GLY A 20 69.66 -39.81 3.34
N PRO A 21 70.81 -39.91 2.64
CA PRO A 21 70.94 -39.83 1.19
C PRO A 21 71.08 -41.21 0.52
N ALA A 22 70.70 -41.36 -0.76
CA ALA A 22 71.36 -42.29 -1.68
C ALA A 22 70.93 -42.05 -3.15
N THR A 23 71.95 -41.83 -3.96
CA THR A 23 71.99 -41.62 -5.41
C THR A 23 71.70 -42.90 -6.19
N ALA A 24 70.92 -42.82 -7.28
CA ALA A 24 71.01 -43.74 -8.41
C ALA A 24 70.79 -42.99 -9.73
N LEU A 25 71.67 -43.25 -10.69
CA LEU A 25 71.86 -42.53 -11.95
C LEU A 25 70.75 -42.80 -12.99
N MET A 26 70.36 -41.71 -13.69
CA MET A 26 70.05 -41.49 -15.13
C MET A 26 69.66 -42.69 -16.06
N PRO A 27 68.74 -42.52 -17.04
CA PRO A 27 68.87 -41.49 -18.07
C PRO A 27 67.60 -40.73 -18.50
N ALA A 28 67.83 -39.54 -19.06
CA ALA A 28 66.82 -38.75 -19.74
C ALA A 28 66.38 -39.43 -21.05
N PRO A 29 65.11 -39.25 -21.42
CA PRO A 29 64.84 -38.72 -22.75
C PRO A 29 63.88 -37.53 -22.71
N THR A 30 64.20 -36.57 -23.57
CA THR A 30 63.43 -35.40 -23.96
C THR A 30 61.96 -35.71 -24.25
N GLY A 31 61.06 -35.06 -23.51
CA GLY A 31 59.62 -35.11 -23.73
C GLY A 31 58.96 -33.78 -23.40
N THR A 32 58.72 -32.97 -24.41
CA THR A 32 57.97 -31.70 -24.36
C THR A 32 56.55 -31.93 -23.83
N PRO A 33 56.02 -31.12 -22.89
CA PRO A 33 54.63 -31.24 -22.45
C PRO A 33 53.70 -30.54 -23.44
N ALA A 34 53.41 -31.16 -24.58
CA ALA A 34 52.33 -30.75 -25.47
C ALA A 34 50.99 -31.41 -25.03
N GLY A 35 50.55 -31.15 -23.80
CA GLY A 35 49.47 -31.93 -23.15
C GLY A 35 48.17 -31.20 -22.83
N THR A 36 48.12 -29.87 -22.95
CA THR A 36 46.96 -29.08 -22.46
C THR A 36 46.20 -28.35 -23.56
N ALA A 37 46.83 -28.11 -24.72
CA ALA A 37 46.17 -27.48 -25.88
C ALA A 37 45.40 -28.49 -26.78
N ALA A 38 45.67 -29.79 -26.64
CA ALA A 38 45.02 -30.83 -27.45
C ALA A 38 43.62 -31.20 -26.90
N ARG A 39 43.43 -31.20 -25.57
CA ARG A 39 42.15 -31.56 -24.93
C ARG A 39 41.06 -30.48 -25.06
N THR A 40 41.43 -29.20 -25.15
CA THR A 40 40.46 -28.13 -25.45
C THR A 40 40.06 -28.10 -26.93
N ARG A 41 40.90 -28.66 -27.83
CA ARG A 41 40.65 -28.70 -29.27
C ARG A 41 39.71 -29.84 -29.70
N GLU A 42 39.65 -30.95 -28.95
CA GLU A 42 38.71 -32.05 -29.21
C GLU A 42 37.26 -31.74 -28.77
N VAL A 43 37.07 -31.04 -27.65
CA VAL A 43 35.73 -30.66 -27.16
C VAL A 43 35.04 -29.66 -28.10
N LEU A 44 35.80 -28.87 -28.85
CA LEU A 44 35.27 -27.88 -29.81
C LEU A 44 35.22 -28.40 -31.27
N SER A 45 35.69 -29.62 -31.54
CA SER A 45 35.71 -30.21 -32.89
C SER A 45 34.33 -30.44 -33.54
N PRO A 46 33.21 -30.67 -32.80
CA PRO A 46 31.88 -30.77 -33.41
C PRO A 46 31.31 -29.42 -33.88
N LEU A 47 31.81 -28.28 -33.38
CA LEU A 47 31.31 -26.93 -33.68
C LEU A 47 31.75 -26.40 -35.06
N ARG A 48 32.69 -27.08 -35.71
CA ARG A 48 33.16 -26.75 -37.08
C ARG A 48 32.38 -27.45 -38.19
N ARG A 49 31.60 -28.50 -37.89
CA ARG A 49 30.73 -29.16 -38.87
C ARG A 49 29.33 -28.53 -38.86
N THR A 50 28.79 -28.30 -40.05
CA THR A 50 27.44 -27.76 -40.34
C THR A 50 26.31 -28.25 -39.41
N PRO A 51 26.22 -29.54 -39.00
CA PRO A 51 25.21 -30.01 -38.05
C PRO A 51 25.34 -29.52 -36.59
N GLY A 52 26.55 -29.17 -36.11
CA GLY A 52 26.75 -28.67 -34.74
C GLY A 52 26.21 -27.25 -34.54
N ARG A 53 26.36 -26.40 -35.55
CA ARG A 53 25.85 -25.01 -35.54
C ARG A 53 24.32 -24.94 -35.52
N MET A 54 23.63 -25.87 -36.18
CA MET A 54 22.17 -25.94 -36.19
C MET A 54 21.58 -26.30 -34.83
N ARG A 55 22.23 -27.21 -34.08
CA ARG A 55 21.83 -27.56 -32.70
C ARG A 55 22.03 -26.40 -31.74
N LEU A 56 23.14 -25.67 -31.87
CA LEU A 56 23.42 -24.48 -31.05
C LEU A 56 22.35 -23.40 -31.25
N LEU A 57 21.98 -23.11 -32.50
CA LEU A 57 20.94 -22.11 -32.81
C LEU A 57 19.55 -22.54 -32.33
N GLY A 58 19.21 -23.84 -32.42
CA GLY A 58 17.97 -24.37 -31.85
C GLY A 58 17.90 -24.27 -30.34
N ALA A 59 19.02 -24.58 -29.65
CA ALA A 59 19.14 -24.41 -28.22
C ALA A 59 19.03 -22.93 -27.82
N LEU A 60 19.64 -22.02 -28.59
CA LEU A 60 19.59 -20.58 -28.33
C LEU A 60 18.16 -20.03 -28.53
N ALA A 61 17.45 -20.47 -29.56
CA ALA A 61 16.05 -20.13 -29.76
C ALA A 61 15.14 -20.66 -28.64
N ALA A 62 15.37 -21.90 -28.19
CA ALA A 62 14.64 -22.47 -27.07
C ALA A 62 14.91 -21.71 -25.75
N LEU A 63 16.17 -21.35 -25.49
CA LEU A 63 16.55 -20.52 -24.35
C LEU A 63 15.91 -19.13 -24.41
N ALA A 64 15.85 -18.50 -25.59
CA ALA A 64 15.17 -17.22 -25.76
C ALA A 64 13.67 -17.30 -25.41
N MET A 65 12.98 -18.37 -25.85
CA MET A 65 11.57 -18.59 -25.51
C MET A 65 11.35 -18.86 -24.02
N LEU A 66 12.23 -19.66 -23.40
CA LEU A 66 12.19 -19.88 -21.96
C LEU A 66 12.43 -18.59 -21.18
N ALA A 67 13.37 -17.74 -21.62
CA ALA A 67 13.63 -16.45 -21.00
C ALA A 67 12.38 -15.56 -21.05
N ILE A 68 11.69 -15.45 -22.20
CA ILE A 68 10.43 -14.70 -22.30
C ILE A 68 9.39 -15.22 -21.29
N GLY A 69 9.23 -16.54 -21.21
CA GLY A 69 8.25 -17.15 -20.30
C GLY A 69 8.57 -16.96 -18.82
N VAL A 70 9.83 -17.17 -18.43
CA VAL A 70 10.28 -16.99 -17.04
C VAL A 70 10.17 -15.52 -16.63
N ILE A 71 10.63 -14.60 -17.47
CA ILE A 71 10.55 -13.16 -17.20
C ILE A 71 9.09 -12.73 -17.07
N GLY A 72 8.24 -13.14 -18.01
CA GLY A 72 6.80 -12.88 -17.95
C GLY A 72 6.15 -13.36 -16.66
N LEU A 73 6.48 -14.58 -16.21
CA LEU A 73 5.99 -15.10 -14.92
C LEU A 73 6.53 -14.30 -13.74
N THR A 74 7.84 -14.06 -13.67
CA THR A 74 8.43 -13.34 -12.54
C THR A 74 7.87 -11.93 -12.40
N THR A 75 7.60 -11.27 -13.52
CA THR A 75 6.92 -9.97 -13.51
C THR A 75 5.49 -10.10 -13.05
N GLY A 76 4.71 -11.01 -13.65
CA GLY A 76 3.30 -11.15 -13.27
C GLY A 76 3.15 -11.39 -11.77
N LEU A 77 4.03 -12.21 -11.20
CA LEU A 77 4.09 -12.45 -9.75
C LEU A 77 4.61 -11.25 -8.95
N ALA A 78 5.59 -10.48 -9.47
CA ALA A 78 6.08 -9.27 -8.80
C ALA A 78 5.00 -8.19 -8.76
N GLN A 79 4.39 -7.87 -9.90
CA GLN A 79 3.30 -6.88 -10.00
C GLN A 79 2.08 -7.32 -9.17
N ALA A 80 1.75 -8.62 -9.14
CA ALA A 80 0.70 -9.14 -8.27
C ALA A 80 1.00 -8.96 -6.77
N ARG A 81 2.26 -9.11 -6.35
CA ARG A 81 2.64 -8.83 -4.95
C ARG A 81 2.56 -7.35 -4.61
N SER A 82 3.01 -6.47 -5.50
CA SER A 82 2.86 -5.02 -5.29
C SER A 82 1.40 -4.60 -5.21
N LEU A 83 0.52 -5.22 -5.99
CA LEU A 83 -0.93 -5.01 -5.87
C LEU A 83 -1.49 -5.51 -4.53
N ASP A 84 -1.03 -6.67 -4.04
CA ASP A 84 -1.40 -7.16 -2.71
C ASP A 84 -0.92 -6.21 -1.59
N SER A 85 0.31 -5.68 -1.70
CA SER A 85 0.84 -4.68 -0.77
C SER A 85 0.02 -3.39 -0.81
N ALA A 86 -0.30 -2.86 -2.00
CA ALA A 86 -1.13 -1.67 -2.15
C ALA A 86 -2.52 -1.83 -1.51
N VAL A 87 -3.14 -3.02 -1.63
CA VAL A 87 -4.41 -3.32 -0.94
C VAL A 87 -4.23 -3.31 0.58
N ALA A 88 -3.18 -3.95 1.09
CA ALA A 88 -2.92 -4.02 2.53
C ALA A 88 -2.59 -2.64 3.12
N GLY A 89 -1.69 -1.89 2.49
CA GLY A 89 -1.33 -0.54 2.90
C GLY A 89 -2.52 0.43 2.82
N SER A 90 -3.35 0.35 1.78
CA SER A 90 -4.58 1.16 1.70
C SER A 90 -5.56 0.84 2.82
N ALA A 91 -5.70 -0.44 3.18
CA ALA A 91 -6.55 -0.86 4.29
C ALA A 91 -6.01 -0.37 5.65
N GLN A 92 -4.69 -0.39 5.83
CA GLN A 92 -4.04 0.13 7.02
C GLN A 92 -4.25 1.65 7.16
N LEU A 93 -3.98 2.42 6.08
CA LEU A 93 -4.21 3.86 6.04
C LEU A 93 -5.66 4.23 6.37
N LEU A 94 -6.63 3.55 5.77
CA LEU A 94 -8.05 3.77 6.06
C LEU A 94 -8.42 3.36 7.48
N GLY A 95 -7.80 2.32 8.03
CA GLY A 95 -7.96 1.92 9.43
C GLY A 95 -7.46 2.99 10.40
N THR A 96 -6.28 3.58 10.14
CA THR A 96 -5.73 4.69 10.92
C THR A 96 -6.66 5.90 10.89
N GLN A 97 -7.20 6.25 9.71
CA GLN A 97 -8.17 7.33 9.59
C GLN A 97 -9.51 7.01 10.27
N ASP A 98 -9.97 5.76 10.24
CA ASP A 98 -11.16 5.35 10.98
C ASP A 98 -10.95 5.56 12.48
N VAL A 99 -9.83 5.10 13.06
CA VAL A 99 -9.52 5.33 14.48
C VAL A 99 -9.50 6.83 14.81
N ARG A 100 -8.86 7.65 13.96
CA ARG A 100 -8.90 9.12 14.11
C ARG A 100 -10.33 9.65 14.11
N ASN A 101 -11.18 9.19 13.18
CA ASN A 101 -12.59 9.53 13.10
C ASN A 101 -13.38 9.12 14.35
N GLN A 102 -13.11 7.94 14.91
CA GLN A 102 -13.72 7.49 16.17
C GLN A 102 -13.33 8.42 17.32
N LEU A 103 -12.08 8.88 17.39
CA LEU A 103 -11.61 9.80 18.43
C LEU A 103 -12.33 11.15 18.39
N VAL A 104 -12.38 11.81 17.22
CA VAL A 104 -13.11 13.08 17.08
C VAL A 104 -14.62 12.91 17.28
N SER A 105 -15.19 11.76 16.86
CA SER A 105 -16.60 11.45 17.09
C SER A 105 -16.92 11.30 18.56
N ALA A 106 -15.99 10.77 19.36
CA ALA A 106 -16.14 10.72 20.81
C ALA A 106 -16.17 12.14 21.41
N ASP A 107 -15.29 13.05 20.98
CA ASP A 107 -15.27 14.43 21.49
C ASP A 107 -16.53 15.20 21.11
N ALA A 108 -16.95 15.13 19.84
CA ALA A 108 -18.19 15.74 19.38
C ALA A 108 -19.41 15.23 20.16
N ALA A 109 -19.47 13.93 20.46
CA ALA A 109 -20.54 13.36 21.29
C ALA A 109 -20.48 13.86 22.73
N ALA A 110 -19.28 13.93 23.33
CA ALA A 110 -19.09 14.40 24.70
C ALA A 110 -19.45 15.89 24.86
N THR A 111 -19.02 16.74 23.92
CA THR A 111 -19.26 18.20 23.97
C THR A 111 -20.71 18.54 23.67
N SER A 112 -21.33 17.90 22.69
CA SER A 112 -22.76 18.06 22.39
C SER A 112 -23.63 17.63 23.59
N ALA A 113 -23.28 16.51 24.24
CA ALA A 113 -23.97 16.03 25.44
C ALA A 113 -23.80 16.98 26.63
N PHE A 114 -22.62 17.58 26.78
CA PHE A 114 -22.35 18.51 27.86
C PHE A 114 -23.23 19.75 27.77
N LEU A 115 -23.53 20.22 26.55
CA LEU A 115 -24.35 21.40 26.28
C LEU A 115 -25.80 21.27 26.80
N VAL A 116 -26.36 20.06 26.80
CA VAL A 116 -27.71 19.79 27.37
C VAL A 116 -27.76 20.15 28.86
N GLY A 117 -26.63 20.06 29.57
CA GLY A 117 -26.52 20.35 31.00
C GLY A 117 -27.10 19.24 31.89
N GLY A 118 -26.61 19.17 33.14
CA GLY A 118 -27.15 18.24 34.13
C GLY A 118 -26.87 16.76 33.82
N LEU A 119 -27.92 15.94 33.79
CA LEU A 119 -27.80 14.50 33.48
C LEU A 119 -27.88 14.29 31.98
N GLU A 120 -26.77 13.84 31.39
CA GLU A 120 -26.63 13.50 29.97
C GLU A 120 -27.68 12.47 29.50
N PRO A 121 -28.28 12.65 28.31
CA PRO A 121 -29.15 11.65 27.69
C PRO A 121 -28.43 10.30 27.49
N ALA A 122 -29.13 9.20 27.78
CA ALA A 122 -28.56 7.85 27.67
C ALA A 122 -28.02 7.52 26.26
N ALA A 123 -28.69 8.00 25.21
CA ALA A 123 -28.27 7.78 23.83
C ALA A 123 -26.94 8.47 23.50
N SER A 124 -26.72 9.69 23.99
CA SER A 124 -25.45 10.43 23.81
C SER A 124 -24.30 9.74 24.53
N ARG A 125 -24.58 9.25 25.76
CA ARG A 125 -23.61 8.48 26.54
C ARG A 125 -23.20 7.20 25.83
N GLU A 126 -24.17 6.44 25.31
CA GLU A 126 -23.91 5.22 24.56
C GLU A 126 -23.11 5.49 23.29
N ALA A 127 -23.40 6.60 22.58
CA ALA A 127 -22.65 6.99 21.40
C ALA A 127 -21.18 7.28 21.72
N TYR A 128 -20.92 8.08 22.74
CA TYR A 128 -19.56 8.33 23.23
C TYR A 128 -18.81 7.04 23.58
N GLU A 129 -19.44 6.15 24.37
CA GLU A 129 -18.80 4.89 24.80
C GLU A 129 -18.46 3.98 23.62
N ARG A 130 -19.33 3.96 22.60
CA ARG A 130 -19.09 3.19 21.37
C ARG A 130 -17.89 3.71 20.61
N TYR A 131 -17.76 5.03 20.45
CA TYR A 131 -16.64 5.66 19.75
C TYR A 131 -15.31 5.45 20.49
N VAL A 132 -15.31 5.64 21.81
CA VAL A 132 -14.14 5.34 22.65
C VAL A 132 -13.75 3.86 22.56
N ALA A 133 -14.71 2.95 22.64
CA ALA A 133 -14.44 1.51 22.55
C ALA A 133 -13.89 1.12 21.17
N ALA A 134 -14.43 1.69 20.09
CA ALA A 134 -13.93 1.46 18.73
C ALA A 134 -12.48 1.93 18.60
N ALA A 135 -12.18 3.18 19.00
CA ALA A 135 -10.81 3.70 18.99
C ALA A 135 -9.85 2.84 19.85
N ALA A 136 -10.22 2.55 21.10
CA ALA A 136 -9.40 1.76 22.02
C ALA A 136 -9.12 0.33 21.51
N SER A 137 -10.02 -0.23 20.70
CA SER A 137 -9.82 -1.54 20.05
C SER A 137 -8.98 -1.46 18.78
N GLY A 138 -9.10 -0.38 18.01
CA GLY A 138 -8.39 -0.18 16.75
C GLY A 138 -6.91 0.15 16.94
N LEU A 139 -6.57 0.97 17.95
CA LEU A 139 -5.18 1.36 18.25
C LEU A 139 -4.22 0.15 18.38
N PRO A 140 -4.46 -0.85 19.25
CA PRO A 140 -3.56 -2.00 19.37
C PRO A 140 -3.61 -2.94 18.16
N PHE A 141 -4.71 -2.96 17.40
CA PHE A 141 -4.83 -3.75 16.18
C PHE A 141 -3.91 -3.22 15.09
N LEU A 142 -3.92 -1.91 14.85
CA LEU A 142 -3.07 -1.24 13.84
C LEU A 142 -1.60 -1.20 14.28
N ALA A 143 -1.34 -1.05 15.57
CA ALA A 143 0.03 -1.06 16.11
C ALA A 143 0.80 -2.36 15.83
N GLY A 144 0.11 -3.49 15.62
CA GLY A 144 0.74 -4.79 15.43
C GLY A 144 1.54 -4.93 14.12
N ASP A 145 1.15 -4.19 13.08
CA ASP A 145 1.76 -4.24 11.74
C ASP A 145 2.46 -2.92 11.35
N SER A 146 2.26 -1.86 12.14
CA SER A 146 2.83 -0.54 11.88
C SER A 146 4.27 -0.40 12.38
N ALA A 147 5.10 0.26 11.58
CA ALA A 147 6.43 0.71 12.00
C ALA A 147 6.38 1.78 13.10
N ARG A 148 5.22 2.44 13.28
CA ARG A 148 4.95 3.50 14.27
C ARG A 148 4.14 2.99 15.47
N SER A 149 4.44 1.76 15.92
CA SER A 149 3.78 1.17 17.10
C SER A 149 3.92 1.99 18.39
N ASP A 150 4.95 2.83 18.46
CA ASP A 150 5.18 3.81 19.52
C ASP A 150 4.09 4.90 19.54
N LEU A 151 3.79 5.52 18.40
CA LEU A 151 2.74 6.55 18.30
C LEU A 151 1.35 6.01 18.68
N PHE A 152 1.01 4.79 18.25
CA PHE A 152 -0.23 4.14 18.69
C PHE A 152 -0.27 3.88 20.20
N GLY A 153 0.89 3.59 20.81
CA GLY A 153 1.03 3.44 22.26
C GLY A 153 0.80 4.74 23.01
N ASP A 154 1.37 5.85 22.49
CA ASP A 154 1.19 7.19 23.06
C ASP A 154 -0.28 7.62 22.98
N VAL A 155 -0.91 7.50 21.80
CA VAL A 155 -2.35 7.81 21.64
C VAL A 155 -3.24 6.94 22.53
N SER A 156 -2.86 5.68 22.80
CA SER A 156 -3.58 4.83 23.74
C SER A 156 -3.48 5.33 25.18
N ALA A 157 -2.33 5.88 25.58
CA ALA A 157 -2.15 6.48 26.89
C ALA A 157 -2.95 7.78 27.02
N ASP A 158 -2.89 8.64 26.01
CA ASP A 158 -3.61 9.92 25.96
C ASP A 158 -5.14 9.70 25.94
N LEU A 159 -5.62 8.65 25.27
CA LEU A 159 -7.03 8.27 25.31
C LEU A 159 -7.51 7.96 26.75
N ALA A 160 -6.65 7.38 27.59
CA ALA A 160 -6.96 7.14 28.99
C ALA A 160 -7.03 8.45 29.79
N VAL A 161 -6.17 9.42 29.49
CA VAL A 161 -6.21 10.77 30.09
C VAL A 161 -7.48 11.51 29.66
N TYR A 162 -7.74 11.56 28.35
CA TYR A 162 -8.93 12.14 27.75
C TYR A 162 -10.21 11.60 28.39
N THR A 163 -10.38 10.28 28.43
CA THR A 163 -11.59 9.67 29.01
C THR A 163 -11.75 10.01 30.50
N GLY A 164 -10.65 10.07 31.25
CA GLY A 164 -10.66 10.52 32.65
C GLY A 164 -11.08 11.98 32.83
N LEU A 165 -10.69 12.87 31.92
CA LEU A 165 -11.09 14.28 31.92
C LEU A 165 -12.57 14.44 31.55
N VAL A 166 -13.06 13.71 30.56
CA VAL A 166 -14.48 13.70 30.18
C VAL A 166 -15.37 13.24 31.34
N GLU A 167 -14.97 12.20 32.09
CA GLU A 167 -15.73 11.75 33.26
C GLU A 167 -15.73 12.78 34.39
N GLN A 168 -14.62 13.50 34.61
CA GLN A 168 -14.58 14.62 35.55
C GLN A 168 -15.49 15.75 35.10
N ALA A 169 -15.50 16.10 33.82
CA ALA A 169 -16.39 17.10 33.25
C ALA A 169 -17.87 16.72 33.49
N ARG A 170 -18.25 15.48 33.16
CA ARG A 170 -19.61 14.95 33.39
C ARG A 170 -20.02 14.96 34.85
N ALA A 171 -19.13 14.53 35.76
CA ALA A 171 -19.41 14.51 37.20
C ALA A 171 -19.65 15.92 37.76
N ASN A 172 -18.94 16.92 37.25
CA ASN A 172 -19.14 18.32 37.62
C ASN A 172 -20.38 18.92 36.95
N ASN A 173 -20.67 18.58 35.69
CA ASN A 173 -21.87 19.03 34.96
C ASN A 173 -23.16 18.57 35.67
N ARG A 174 -23.19 17.32 36.14
CA ARG A 174 -24.32 16.78 36.93
C ARG A 174 -24.58 17.54 38.22
N GLN A 175 -23.56 18.19 38.78
CA GLN A 175 -23.66 19.00 40.00
C GLN A 175 -23.88 20.49 39.70
N GLY A 176 -23.86 20.89 38.42
CA GLY A 176 -23.95 22.28 38.00
C GLY A 176 -22.68 23.09 38.31
N PHE A 177 -21.53 22.43 38.50
CA PHE A 177 -20.28 23.12 38.81
C PHE A 177 -19.61 23.65 37.53
N PRO A 178 -19.31 24.97 37.45
CA PRO A 178 -18.70 25.57 36.25
C PRO A 178 -17.35 24.98 35.86
N VAL A 179 -16.63 24.36 36.81
CA VAL A 179 -15.34 23.71 36.56
C VAL A 179 -15.46 22.53 35.58
N GLY A 180 -16.66 21.97 35.38
CA GLY A 180 -16.89 20.90 34.41
C GLY A 180 -16.48 21.31 32.98
N THR A 181 -16.71 22.56 32.61
CA THR A 181 -16.32 23.11 31.31
C THR A 181 -14.80 23.08 31.12
N ALA A 182 -14.04 23.41 32.17
CA ALA A 182 -12.58 23.43 32.09
C ALA A 182 -11.98 22.03 31.89
N TYR A 183 -12.56 21.01 32.55
CA TYR A 183 -12.15 19.62 32.32
C TYR A 183 -12.48 19.14 30.90
N LEU A 184 -13.63 19.53 30.36
CA LEU A 184 -14.01 19.17 28.99
C LEU A 184 -13.12 19.85 27.95
N GLU A 185 -12.82 21.13 28.13
CA GLU A 185 -11.90 21.88 27.28
C GLU A 185 -10.49 21.28 27.32
N GLN A 186 -10.01 20.90 28.51
CA GLN A 186 -8.75 20.18 28.65
C GLN A 186 -8.77 18.82 27.94
N ALA A 187 -9.87 18.06 28.01
CA ALA A 187 -10.01 16.80 27.28
C ALA A 187 -9.90 17.03 25.76
N SER A 188 -10.67 17.98 25.22
CA SER A 188 -10.64 18.31 23.79
C SER A 188 -9.27 18.84 23.36
N THR A 189 -8.54 19.51 24.26
CA THR A 189 -7.16 19.98 24.01
C THR A 189 -6.18 18.82 23.94
N GLU A 190 -6.29 17.83 24.84
CA GLU A 190 -5.49 16.59 24.83
C GLU A 190 -5.67 15.85 23.49
N LEU A 191 -6.91 15.67 23.07
CA LEU A 191 -7.23 15.06 21.79
C LEU A 191 -6.57 15.81 20.62
N ARG A 192 -6.78 17.13 20.53
CA ARG A 192 -6.34 17.92 19.37
C ARG A 192 -4.85 18.23 19.34
N SER A 193 -4.20 18.30 20.49
CA SER A 193 -2.78 18.70 20.59
C SER A 193 -1.83 17.51 20.60
N GLU A 194 -2.27 16.35 21.10
CA GLU A 194 -1.42 15.16 21.25
C GLU A 194 -1.89 14.02 20.33
N MET A 195 -3.17 13.61 20.46
CA MET A 195 -3.66 12.40 19.80
C MET A 195 -3.83 12.55 18.28
N LEU A 196 -4.49 13.62 17.82
CA LEU A 196 -4.74 13.81 16.38
C LEU A 196 -3.46 14.04 15.58
N PRO A 197 -2.49 14.88 16.03
CA PRO A 197 -1.23 15.04 15.33
C PRO A 197 -0.43 13.74 15.22
N ALA A 198 -0.42 12.90 16.27
CA ALA A 198 0.22 11.60 16.23
C ALA A 198 -0.45 10.67 15.20
N MET A 199 -1.79 10.64 15.13
CA MET A 199 -2.52 9.87 14.11
C MET A 199 -2.28 10.41 12.69
N ASP A 200 -2.17 11.74 12.53
CA ASP A 200 -1.87 12.37 11.24
C ASP A 200 -0.44 12.05 10.77
N GLU A 201 0.53 11.96 11.68
CA GLU A 201 1.89 11.52 11.38
C GLU A 201 1.91 10.06 10.89
N VAL A 202 1.23 9.15 11.60
CA VAL A 202 1.10 7.75 11.16
C VAL A 202 0.44 7.66 9.79
N ALA A 203 -0.67 8.39 9.58
CA ALA A 203 -1.39 8.37 8.31
C ALA A 203 -0.55 8.95 7.16
N SER A 204 0.34 9.91 7.43
CA SER A 204 1.28 10.43 6.43
C SER A 204 2.32 9.39 6.04
N ASP A 205 2.95 8.73 7.02
CA ASP A 205 3.94 7.69 6.78
C ASP A 205 3.33 6.51 6.00
N GLU A 206 2.09 6.11 6.35
CA GLU A 206 1.36 5.06 5.65
C GLU A 206 0.96 5.46 4.23
N ALA A 207 0.59 6.73 4.00
CA ALA A 207 0.29 7.23 2.66
C ALA A 207 1.53 7.20 1.74
N ASP A 208 2.70 7.56 2.27
CA ASP A 208 3.96 7.50 1.51
C ASP A 208 4.31 6.06 1.12
N LEU A 209 4.13 5.10 2.04
CA LEU A 209 4.33 3.67 1.76
C LEU A 209 3.35 3.14 0.70
N VAL A 210 2.09 3.55 0.76
CA VAL A 210 1.10 3.19 -0.25
C VAL A 210 1.49 3.75 -1.62
N GLU A 211 1.95 5.01 -1.68
CA GLU A 211 2.39 5.62 -2.93
C GLU A 211 3.62 4.90 -3.53
N ASP A 212 4.57 4.48 -2.70
CA ASP A 212 5.71 3.65 -3.12
C ASP A 212 5.27 2.28 -3.67
N ASP A 213 4.27 1.64 -3.05
CA ASP A 213 3.69 0.38 -3.53
C ASP A 213 3.03 0.54 -4.90
N TYR A 214 2.29 1.63 -5.12
CA TYR A 214 1.72 1.95 -6.43
C TYR A 214 2.80 2.22 -7.48
N ALA A 215 3.85 2.96 -7.13
CA ALA A 215 4.98 3.21 -8.03
C ALA A 215 5.69 1.90 -8.44
N ALA A 216 5.80 0.94 -7.52
CA ALA A 216 6.40 -0.36 -7.77
C ALA A 216 5.61 -1.22 -8.79
N ILE A 217 4.28 -1.06 -8.88
CA ILE A 217 3.43 -1.73 -9.89
C ILE A 217 3.86 -1.34 -11.33
N GLY A 218 4.27 -0.07 -11.50
CA GLY A 218 4.68 0.51 -12.78
C GLY A 218 6.13 0.24 -13.17
N ALA A 219 6.99 -0.23 -12.26
CA ALA A 219 8.44 -0.41 -12.46
C ALA A 219 8.80 -1.62 -13.34
N THR A 220 8.22 -1.70 -14.54
CA THR A 220 8.19 -2.90 -15.38
C THR A 220 8.96 -2.73 -16.71
N ASP A 221 9.75 -1.66 -16.85
CA ASP A 221 10.47 -1.32 -18.10
C ASP A 221 11.45 -2.41 -18.57
N ALA A 222 12.02 -3.17 -17.63
CA ALA A 222 13.02 -4.19 -17.95
C ALA A 222 12.51 -5.30 -18.88
N ILE A 223 11.21 -5.61 -18.85
CA ILE A 223 10.63 -6.68 -19.68
C ILE A 223 10.59 -6.31 -21.14
N VAL A 224 10.23 -5.07 -21.44
CA VAL A 224 10.10 -4.60 -22.82
C VAL A 224 11.45 -4.70 -23.50
N TRP A 225 12.52 -4.29 -22.82
CA TRP A 225 13.89 -4.37 -23.35
C TRP A 225 14.40 -5.80 -23.51
N VAL A 226 14.17 -6.68 -22.53
CA VAL A 226 14.63 -8.08 -22.62
C VAL A 226 13.79 -8.88 -23.64
N GLY A 227 12.49 -8.64 -23.69
CA GLY A 227 11.59 -9.22 -24.68
C GLY A 227 11.96 -8.79 -26.10
N LEU A 228 12.23 -7.49 -26.31
CA LEU A 228 12.69 -6.96 -27.59
C LEU A 228 14.02 -7.60 -28.01
N LEU A 229 14.98 -7.72 -27.08
CA LEU A 229 16.25 -8.40 -27.35
C LEU A 229 16.04 -9.86 -27.77
N ALA A 230 15.16 -10.59 -27.08
CA ALA A 230 14.84 -11.98 -27.41
C ALA A 230 14.21 -12.12 -28.81
N VAL A 231 13.32 -11.20 -29.19
CA VAL A 231 12.72 -11.13 -30.53
C VAL A 231 13.78 -10.84 -31.60
N VAL A 232 14.67 -9.86 -31.35
CA VAL A 232 15.78 -9.54 -32.28
C VAL A 232 16.67 -10.77 -32.49
N VAL A 233 17.02 -11.48 -31.41
CA VAL A 233 17.80 -12.72 -31.48
C VAL A 233 17.10 -13.78 -32.35
N LEU A 234 15.79 -14.01 -32.16
CA LEU A 234 15.02 -14.96 -32.95
C LEU A 234 14.97 -14.59 -34.44
N ILE A 235 14.77 -13.31 -34.75
CA ILE A 235 14.77 -12.79 -36.13
C ILE A 235 16.14 -13.01 -36.79
N VAL A 236 17.24 -12.73 -36.09
CA VAL A 236 18.60 -12.95 -36.60
C VAL A 236 18.83 -14.43 -36.92
N ILE A 237 18.38 -15.35 -36.06
CA ILE A 237 18.47 -16.80 -36.28
C ILE A 237 17.66 -17.20 -37.53
N LEU A 238 16.44 -16.66 -37.67
CA LEU A 238 15.55 -16.93 -38.80
C LEU A 238 16.16 -16.46 -40.13
N VAL A 239 16.67 -15.23 -40.18
CA VAL A 239 17.32 -14.65 -41.36
C VAL A 239 18.60 -15.41 -41.72
N TRP A 240 19.41 -15.80 -40.74
CA TRP A 240 20.62 -16.59 -40.97
C TRP A 240 20.30 -17.95 -41.60
N PHE A 241 19.26 -18.62 -41.11
CA PHE A 241 18.80 -19.89 -41.69
C PHE A 241 18.28 -19.70 -43.13
N SER A 242 17.47 -18.67 -43.36
CA SER A 242 16.90 -18.37 -44.68
C SER A 242 17.99 -18.11 -45.73
N ARG A 243 18.96 -17.22 -45.42
CA ARG A 243 20.04 -16.85 -46.34
C ARG A 243 21.02 -17.98 -46.63
N ARG A 244 21.33 -18.84 -45.65
CA ARG A 244 22.35 -19.88 -45.82
C ARG A 244 21.82 -21.16 -46.46
N THR A 245 20.51 -21.37 -46.48
CA THR A 245 19.92 -22.64 -46.95
C THR A 245 19.03 -22.53 -48.20
N HIS A 246 18.77 -21.32 -48.73
CA HIS A 246 18.07 -21.09 -50.01
C HIS A 246 16.72 -21.83 -50.18
N ARG A 247 16.08 -22.30 -49.10
CA ARG A 247 14.78 -23.00 -49.11
C ARG A 247 13.92 -22.61 -47.91
N VAL A 248 12.60 -22.68 -48.15
CA VAL A 248 11.43 -22.30 -47.33
C VAL A 248 11.58 -22.44 -45.80
N LEU A 249 11.06 -21.43 -45.11
CA LEU A 249 11.09 -21.15 -43.67
C LEU A 249 10.93 -22.40 -42.79
N ASN A 250 11.78 -22.54 -41.76
CA ASN A 250 11.60 -23.58 -40.73
C ASN A 250 10.31 -23.28 -39.96
N ALA A 251 9.24 -24.06 -40.22
CA ALA A 251 7.92 -23.85 -39.64
C ALA A 251 7.96 -23.77 -38.09
N GLY A 252 8.79 -24.59 -37.44
CA GLY A 252 8.92 -24.55 -35.97
C GLY A 252 9.57 -23.27 -35.45
N LEU A 253 10.58 -22.74 -36.15
CA LEU A 253 11.23 -21.47 -35.79
C LEU A 253 10.32 -20.28 -36.12
N LEU A 254 9.55 -20.35 -37.20
CA LEU A 254 8.55 -19.33 -37.54
C LEU A 254 7.46 -19.27 -36.48
N VAL A 255 6.90 -20.41 -36.06
CA VAL A 255 5.92 -20.49 -34.97
C VAL A 255 6.52 -19.93 -33.67
N ALA A 256 7.75 -20.29 -33.33
CA ALA A 256 8.42 -19.76 -32.14
C ALA A 256 8.62 -18.23 -32.22
N THR A 257 8.99 -17.69 -33.38
CA THR A 257 9.17 -16.25 -33.57
C THR A 257 7.84 -15.51 -33.46
N VAL A 258 6.77 -16.03 -34.08
CA VAL A 258 5.42 -15.45 -33.98
C VAL A 258 4.92 -15.50 -32.53
N LEU A 259 5.09 -16.63 -31.84
CA LEU A 259 4.75 -16.75 -30.42
C LEU A 259 5.55 -15.76 -29.57
N ALA A 260 6.85 -15.60 -29.81
CA ALA A 260 7.66 -14.62 -29.09
C ALA A 260 7.14 -13.19 -29.27
N VAL A 261 6.85 -12.79 -30.51
CA VAL A 261 6.33 -11.44 -30.81
C VAL A 261 4.98 -11.22 -30.13
N VAL A 262 4.06 -12.18 -30.24
CA VAL A 262 2.74 -12.10 -29.60
C VAL A 262 2.85 -12.08 -28.08
N SER A 263 3.70 -12.93 -27.49
CA SER A 263 3.94 -12.95 -26.04
C SER A 263 4.51 -11.63 -25.54
N VAL A 264 5.52 -11.08 -26.20
CA VAL A 264 6.13 -9.80 -25.79
C VAL A 264 5.12 -8.66 -25.92
N TRP A 265 4.37 -8.61 -27.03
CA TRP A 265 3.35 -7.59 -27.24
C TRP A 265 2.21 -7.69 -26.22
N LEU A 266 1.63 -8.88 -26.03
CA LEU A 266 0.53 -9.10 -25.10
C LEU A 266 0.97 -8.86 -23.64
N GLY A 267 2.17 -9.32 -23.27
CA GLY A 267 2.74 -9.06 -21.96
C GLY A 267 2.94 -7.57 -21.72
N ALA A 268 3.55 -6.85 -22.67
CA ALA A 268 3.76 -5.40 -22.55
C ALA A 268 2.43 -4.64 -22.42
N VAL A 269 1.45 -4.91 -23.28
CA VAL A 269 0.14 -4.25 -23.23
C VAL A 269 -0.60 -4.59 -21.93
N SER A 270 -0.57 -5.84 -21.49
CA SER A 270 -1.26 -6.27 -20.27
C SER A 270 -0.64 -5.66 -19.02
N PHE A 271 0.69 -5.73 -18.85
CA PHE A 271 1.35 -5.18 -17.66
C PHE A 271 1.27 -3.66 -17.60
N ALA A 272 1.38 -2.98 -18.76
CA ALA A 272 1.18 -1.53 -18.84
C ALA A 272 -0.27 -1.14 -18.53
N GLY A 273 -1.25 -1.90 -19.01
CA GLY A 273 -2.67 -1.69 -18.70
C GLY A 273 -3.01 -1.92 -17.23
N VAL A 274 -2.35 -2.88 -16.58
CA VAL A 274 -2.47 -3.09 -15.13
C VAL A 274 -1.88 -1.90 -14.36
N ALA A 275 -0.69 -1.44 -14.73
CA ALA A 275 -0.07 -0.29 -14.09
C ALA A 275 -0.89 1.00 -14.26
N SER A 276 -1.40 1.27 -15.46
CA SER A 276 -2.23 2.46 -15.69
C SER A 276 -3.52 2.42 -14.88
N LYS A 277 -4.21 1.27 -14.86
CA LYS A 277 -5.42 1.11 -14.06
C LYS A 277 -5.16 1.23 -12.56
N ALA A 278 -4.02 0.75 -12.06
CA ALA A 278 -3.66 0.92 -10.66
C ALA A 278 -3.49 2.42 -10.30
N ILE A 279 -2.86 3.22 -11.17
CA ILE A 279 -2.76 4.67 -10.99
C ILE A 279 -4.15 5.33 -11.05
N ASP A 280 -5.02 4.87 -11.95
CA ASP A 280 -6.40 5.36 -12.02
C ASP A 280 -7.14 5.06 -10.69
N VAL A 281 -6.99 3.86 -10.12
CA VAL A 281 -7.56 3.50 -8.81
C VAL A 281 -7.00 4.39 -7.69
N GLN A 282 -5.67 4.60 -7.66
CA GLN A 282 -5.02 5.45 -6.67
C GLN A 282 -5.56 6.88 -6.69
N SER A 283 -5.74 7.45 -7.89
CA SER A 283 -6.17 8.83 -8.10
C SER A 283 -7.69 9.03 -8.12
N SER A 284 -8.48 7.94 -8.11
CA SER A 284 -9.94 7.98 -8.07
C SER A 284 -10.48 7.37 -6.78
N SER A 285 -10.89 6.10 -6.78
CA SER A 285 -11.59 5.46 -5.66
C SER A 285 -10.78 5.46 -4.36
N ALA A 286 -9.47 5.23 -4.40
CA ALA A 286 -8.62 5.30 -3.20
C ALA A 286 -8.49 6.75 -2.67
N ALA A 287 -8.29 7.71 -3.58
CA ALA A 287 -8.25 9.13 -3.23
C ALA A 287 -9.58 9.61 -2.65
N THR A 288 -10.72 9.23 -3.24
CA THR A 288 -12.06 9.56 -2.75
C THR A 288 -12.30 9.02 -1.35
N ALA A 289 -11.93 7.75 -1.08
CA ALA A 289 -12.06 7.17 0.25
C ALA A 289 -11.26 7.94 1.30
N THR A 290 -9.99 8.25 1.00
CA THR A 290 -9.09 8.97 1.91
C THR A 290 -9.53 10.43 2.13
N ALA A 291 -9.83 11.15 1.06
CA ALA A 291 -10.24 12.56 1.15
C ALA A 291 -11.59 12.70 1.88
N THR A 292 -12.55 11.81 1.60
CA THR A 292 -13.86 11.83 2.29
C THR A 292 -13.72 11.47 3.77
N SER A 293 -12.82 10.54 4.11
CA SER A 293 -12.51 10.20 5.50
C SER A 293 -11.88 11.36 6.26
N ARG A 294 -10.94 12.08 5.66
CA ARG A 294 -10.37 13.32 6.22
C ARG A 294 -11.43 14.42 6.37
N ALA A 295 -12.27 14.59 5.36
CA ALA A 295 -13.36 15.57 5.41
C ALA A 295 -14.36 15.29 6.53
N LEU A 296 -14.69 14.01 6.74
CA LEU A 296 -15.55 13.60 7.85
C LEU A 296 -14.89 13.92 9.19
N ALA A 297 -13.59 13.70 9.30
CA ALA A 297 -12.83 14.00 10.52
C ALA A 297 -12.87 15.50 10.84
N ASP A 298 -12.57 16.34 9.85
CA ASP A 298 -12.60 17.80 9.98
C ASP A 298 -14.02 18.28 10.32
N ALA A 299 -15.05 17.77 9.64
CA ALA A 299 -16.44 18.11 9.95
C ALA A 299 -16.84 17.68 11.38
N THR A 300 -16.30 16.57 11.87
CA THR A 300 -16.58 16.09 13.22
C THR A 300 -15.87 16.92 14.29
N ASP A 301 -14.66 17.40 14.00
CA ASP A 301 -13.98 18.36 14.88
C ASP A 301 -14.74 19.68 14.95
N ALA A 302 -15.17 20.18 13.78
CA ALA A 302 -16.07 21.33 13.69
C ALA A 302 -17.35 21.13 14.53
N LYS A 303 -17.95 19.93 14.54
CA LYS A 303 -19.12 19.65 15.37
C LYS A 303 -18.83 19.79 16.87
N SER A 304 -17.63 19.44 17.31
CA SER A 304 -17.19 19.69 18.68
C SER A 304 -17.03 21.19 18.95
N MET A 305 -16.46 21.93 17.99
CA MET A 305 -16.29 23.38 18.09
C MET A 305 -17.62 24.14 18.16
N GLU A 306 -18.62 23.74 17.36
CA GLU A 306 -19.99 24.25 17.44
C GLU A 306 -20.51 24.21 18.89
N SER A 307 -20.32 23.07 19.56
CA SER A 307 -20.73 22.91 20.97
C SER A 307 -19.95 23.84 21.90
N PHE A 308 -18.63 23.98 21.71
CA PHE A 308 -17.82 24.89 22.51
C PHE A 308 -18.18 26.36 22.32
N THR A 309 -18.64 26.79 21.14
CA THR A 309 -19.13 28.17 20.94
C THR A 309 -20.23 28.53 21.94
N LEU A 310 -21.11 27.57 22.25
CA LEU A 310 -22.24 27.74 23.16
C LEU A 310 -21.88 27.44 24.63
N ILE A 311 -20.98 26.47 24.88
CA ILE A 311 -20.50 26.15 26.23
C ILE A 311 -19.71 27.33 26.81
N LYS A 312 -18.89 28.01 26.01
CA LYS A 312 -18.03 29.12 26.43
C LYS A 312 -18.71 30.46 26.17
N ARG A 313 -19.86 30.64 26.84
CA ARG A 313 -20.72 31.83 26.70
C ARG A 313 -19.93 33.14 26.82
N GLY A 314 -19.97 33.96 25.77
CA GLY A 314 -19.30 35.25 25.71
C GLY A 314 -17.80 35.21 25.37
N SER A 315 -17.22 34.02 25.19
CA SER A 315 -15.85 33.82 24.72
C SER A 315 -15.76 32.70 23.67
N GLY A 316 -16.84 32.48 22.91
CA GLY A 316 -16.95 31.41 21.91
C GLY A 316 -16.24 31.68 20.59
N GLN A 317 -15.78 32.92 20.36
CA GLN A 317 -15.24 33.38 19.08
C GLN A 317 -14.04 32.55 18.56
N ALA A 318 -13.16 32.10 19.44
CA ALA A 318 -12.02 31.26 19.02
C ALA A 318 -12.49 29.90 18.47
N PHE A 319 -13.52 29.31 19.09
CA PHE A 319 -14.11 28.05 18.61
C PHE A 319 -14.90 28.25 17.31
N GLU A 320 -15.51 29.42 17.10
CA GLU A 320 -16.12 29.77 15.82
C GLU A 320 -15.06 29.86 14.70
N GLU A 321 -13.90 30.46 14.96
CA GLU A 321 -12.81 30.53 13.98
C GLU A 321 -12.27 29.13 13.64
N GLU A 322 -12.14 28.25 14.63
CA GLU A 322 -11.77 26.83 14.44
C GLU A 322 -12.84 26.09 13.63
N TYR A 323 -14.13 26.23 13.98
CA TYR A 323 -15.25 25.66 13.22
C TYR A 323 -15.17 26.00 11.73
N GLN A 324 -14.99 27.30 11.41
CA GLN A 324 -14.94 27.77 10.02
C GLN A 324 -13.71 27.23 9.28
N SER A 325 -12.58 27.09 9.98
CA SER A 325 -11.36 26.49 9.42
C SER A 325 -11.58 25.03 9.03
N ASP A 326 -12.19 24.26 9.92
CA ASP A 326 -12.41 22.82 9.76
C ASP A 326 -13.46 22.53 8.68
N VAL A 327 -14.59 23.26 8.66
CA VAL A 327 -15.57 23.16 7.57
C VAL A 327 -14.94 23.52 6.22
N SER A 328 -14.08 24.55 6.20
CA SER A 328 -13.35 24.92 4.99
C SER A 328 -12.35 23.84 4.56
N ALA A 329 -11.71 23.14 5.50
CA ALA A 329 -10.83 22.01 5.22
C ALA A 329 -11.61 20.83 4.65
N ALA A 330 -12.71 20.43 5.29
CA ALA A 330 -13.62 19.38 4.82
C ALA A 330 -14.11 19.66 3.40
N ARG A 331 -14.57 20.89 3.14
CA ARG A 331 -15.00 21.34 1.81
C ARG A 331 -13.91 21.19 0.76
N ARG A 332 -12.67 21.60 1.07
CA ARG A 332 -11.52 21.47 0.13
C ARG A 332 -11.25 20.00 -0.21
N GLN A 333 -11.29 19.11 0.79
CA GLN A 333 -11.08 17.67 0.58
C GLN A 333 -12.15 17.10 -0.36
N LEU A 334 -13.44 17.36 -0.10
CA LEU A 334 -14.54 16.86 -0.92
C LEU A 334 -14.53 17.40 -2.35
N VAL A 335 -14.23 18.69 -2.53
CA VAL A 335 -14.10 19.31 -3.87
C VAL A 335 -12.94 18.71 -4.65
N SER A 336 -11.82 18.38 -3.98
CA SER A 336 -10.63 17.83 -4.65
C SER A 336 -10.89 16.49 -5.33
N VAL A 337 -11.85 15.71 -4.82
CA VAL A 337 -12.24 14.40 -5.36
C VAL A 337 -13.61 14.41 -6.03
N GLY A 338 -14.27 15.58 -6.14
CA GLY A 338 -15.57 15.73 -6.78
C GLY A 338 -16.70 14.96 -6.08
N ASN A 339 -16.66 14.85 -4.76
CA ASN A 339 -17.70 14.15 -3.98
C ASN A 339 -18.89 15.08 -3.68
N ASP A 340 -19.66 15.40 -4.72
CA ASP A 340 -20.78 16.37 -4.66
C ASP A 340 -21.89 15.95 -3.70
N GLU A 341 -22.11 14.64 -3.50
CA GLU A 341 -23.13 14.10 -2.60
C GLU A 341 -22.82 14.43 -1.15
N VAL A 342 -21.61 14.10 -0.68
CA VAL A 342 -21.19 14.39 0.70
C VAL A 342 -21.00 15.89 0.89
N LEU A 343 -20.54 16.61 -0.15
CA LEU A 343 -20.43 18.06 -0.12
C LEU A 343 -21.79 18.75 0.12
N ALA A 344 -22.86 18.27 -0.52
CA ALA A 344 -24.19 18.81 -0.30
C ALA A 344 -24.69 18.57 1.14
N LEU A 345 -24.33 17.43 1.75
CA LEU A 345 -24.65 17.13 3.14
C LEU A 345 -23.88 18.05 4.10
N LEU A 346 -22.60 18.31 3.81
CA LEU A 346 -21.77 19.27 4.55
C LEU A 346 -22.40 20.68 4.51
N ASP A 347 -22.80 21.12 3.32
CA ASP A 347 -23.42 22.44 3.10
C ASP A 347 -24.76 22.60 3.82
N ALA A 348 -25.55 21.53 3.87
CA ALA A 348 -26.82 21.52 4.59
C ALA A 348 -26.60 21.68 6.10
N TRP A 349 -25.63 20.95 6.66
CA TRP A 349 -25.28 21.06 8.09
C TRP A 349 -24.67 22.43 8.44
N ASP A 350 -23.74 22.95 7.63
CA ASP A 350 -23.16 24.29 7.79
C ASP A 350 -24.23 25.39 7.77
N GLY A 351 -25.25 25.25 6.91
CA GLY A 351 -26.42 26.12 6.89
C GLY A 351 -27.27 26.08 8.18
N ALA A 352 -27.29 24.95 8.89
CA ALA A 352 -27.94 24.85 10.20
C ALA A 352 -27.09 25.48 11.31
N HIS A 353 -25.76 25.33 11.25
CA HIS A 353 -24.84 26.00 12.14
C HIS A 353 -24.98 27.53 12.08
N ALA A 354 -25.07 28.10 10.87
CA ALA A 354 -25.29 29.52 10.68
C ALA A 354 -26.57 30.04 11.39
N GLN A 355 -27.62 29.21 11.50
CA GLN A 355 -28.83 29.56 12.24
C GLN A 355 -28.61 29.53 13.76
N ILE A 356 -27.82 28.59 14.26
CA ILE A 356 -27.40 28.55 15.68
C ILE A 356 -26.62 29.83 16.03
N ARG A 357 -25.64 30.21 15.20
CA ARG A 357 -24.85 31.43 15.40
C ARG A 357 -25.70 32.69 15.36
N ALA A 358 -26.65 32.78 14.42
CA ALA A 358 -27.55 33.92 14.34
C ALA A 358 -28.38 34.12 15.63
N GLN A 359 -28.81 33.04 16.29
CA GLN A 359 -29.51 33.13 17.58
C GLN A 359 -28.56 33.59 18.69
N ASP A 360 -27.39 32.95 18.81
CA ASP A 360 -26.39 33.29 19.85
C ASP A 360 -25.91 34.75 19.73
N ASP A 361 -25.60 35.20 18.50
CA ASP A 361 -25.14 36.57 18.22
C ASP A 361 -26.24 37.63 18.47
N SER A 362 -27.51 37.23 18.38
CA SER A 362 -28.65 38.09 18.73
C SER A 362 -28.91 38.18 20.25
N GLY A 363 -28.21 37.37 21.03
CA GLY A 363 -28.35 37.26 22.49
C GLY A 363 -29.35 36.20 22.95
N ASP A 364 -30.00 35.47 22.03
CA ASP A 364 -30.89 34.35 22.34
C ASP A 364 -30.10 33.04 22.48
N TRP A 365 -29.34 32.95 23.57
CA TRP A 365 -28.52 31.76 23.87
C TRP A 365 -29.40 30.51 24.10
N ASP A 366 -30.55 30.65 24.76
CA ASP A 366 -31.45 29.52 25.00
C ASP A 366 -32.01 28.97 23.67
N GLY A 367 -32.35 29.86 22.72
CA GLY A 367 -32.73 29.49 21.36
C GLY A 367 -31.60 28.80 20.58
N ALA A 368 -30.37 29.30 20.69
CA ALA A 368 -29.19 28.68 20.07
C ALA A 368 -28.94 27.26 20.60
N VAL A 369 -29.01 27.07 21.93
CA VAL A 369 -28.89 25.75 22.57
C VAL A 369 -30.01 24.82 22.14
N ALA A 370 -31.26 25.30 22.05
CA ALA A 370 -32.38 24.49 21.59
C ALA A 370 -32.17 24.00 20.14
N LEU A 371 -31.62 24.83 19.25
CA LEU A 371 -31.30 24.43 17.88
C LEU A 371 -30.13 23.43 17.83
N ALA A 372 -29.07 23.69 18.59
CA ALA A 372 -27.86 22.85 18.62
C ALA A 372 -28.10 21.46 19.25
N THR A 373 -29.04 21.35 20.18
CA THR A 373 -29.34 20.10 20.90
C THR A 373 -30.57 19.36 20.36
N SER A 374 -31.34 19.97 19.44
CA SER A 374 -32.48 19.30 18.82
C SER A 374 -32.04 18.05 18.05
N THR A 375 -32.90 17.03 18.09
CA THR A 375 -32.75 15.77 17.34
C THR A 375 -33.90 15.57 16.34
N ASP A 376 -34.75 16.60 16.16
CA ASP A 376 -35.86 16.55 15.21
C ASP A 376 -35.33 16.49 13.76
N PRO A 377 -36.10 15.93 12.82
CA PRO A 377 -35.74 15.94 11.40
C PRO A 377 -35.42 17.37 10.91
N GLY A 378 -34.26 17.54 10.26
CA GLY A 378 -33.77 18.84 9.77
C GLY A 378 -33.08 19.72 10.82
N SER A 379 -32.90 19.25 12.05
CA SER A 379 -32.05 19.90 13.07
C SER A 379 -30.55 19.78 12.73
N SER A 380 -29.69 20.59 13.37
CA SER A 380 -28.23 20.50 13.21
C SER A 380 -27.71 19.08 13.47
N ASN A 381 -28.17 18.39 14.53
CA ASN A 381 -27.73 17.03 14.82
C ASN A 381 -28.22 16.01 13.78
N ALA A 382 -29.46 16.15 13.28
CA ALA A 382 -29.96 15.27 12.23
C ALA A 382 -29.18 15.44 10.92
N LEU A 383 -28.88 16.69 10.52
CA LEU A 383 -28.11 16.98 9.31
C LEU A 383 -26.65 16.53 9.44
N PHE A 384 -26.05 16.69 10.63
CA PHE A 384 -24.70 16.18 10.89
C PHE A 384 -24.66 14.64 10.84
N GLU A 385 -25.69 13.98 11.35
CA GLU A 385 -25.81 12.52 11.27
C GLU A 385 -25.98 12.04 9.82
N ASP A 386 -26.77 12.74 9.01
CA ASP A 386 -26.89 12.47 7.56
C ASP A 386 -25.53 12.62 6.86
N LEU A 387 -24.78 13.69 7.16
CA LEU A 387 -23.40 13.88 6.68
C LEU A 387 -22.49 12.71 7.09
N ARG A 388 -22.51 12.31 8.36
CA ARG A 388 -21.68 11.22 8.89
C ARG A 388 -21.99 9.90 8.20
N VAL A 389 -23.27 9.56 8.04
CA VAL A 389 -23.71 8.33 7.37
C VAL A 389 -23.39 8.35 5.89
N GLY A 390 -23.63 9.47 5.20
CA GLY A 390 -23.31 9.64 3.78
C GLY A 390 -21.81 9.54 3.52
N ALA A 391 -21.00 10.22 4.32
CA ALA A 391 -19.54 10.13 4.25
C ALA A 391 -19.05 8.70 4.51
N ALA A 392 -19.53 8.04 5.57
CA ALA A 392 -19.17 6.66 5.89
C ALA A 392 -19.53 5.67 4.76
N SER A 393 -20.70 5.83 4.13
CA SER A 393 -21.09 5.03 2.96
C SER A 393 -20.14 5.28 1.79
N SER A 394 -19.88 6.55 1.47
CA SER A 394 -18.99 6.93 0.36
C SER A 394 -17.55 6.40 0.56
N ILE A 395 -17.04 6.44 1.79
CA ILE A 395 -15.74 5.86 2.16
C ILE A 395 -15.76 4.35 1.94
N ALA A 396 -16.77 3.64 2.46
CA ALA A 396 -16.88 2.19 2.33
C ALA A 396 -17.02 1.73 0.88
N ASP A 397 -17.84 2.41 0.09
CA ASP A 397 -18.07 2.09 -1.33
C ASP A 397 -16.80 2.35 -2.16
N SER A 398 -16.12 3.47 -1.92
CA SER A 398 -14.90 3.84 -2.64
C SER A 398 -13.73 2.92 -2.26
N ALA A 399 -13.57 2.60 -0.98
CA ALA A 399 -12.56 1.65 -0.50
C ALA A 399 -12.82 0.23 -1.01
N GLY A 400 -14.09 -0.20 -1.03
CA GLY A 400 -14.51 -1.48 -1.60
C GLY A 400 -14.17 -1.58 -3.08
N THR A 401 -14.53 -0.54 -3.85
CA THR A 401 -14.22 -0.45 -5.29
C THR A 401 -12.72 -0.51 -5.55
N ALA A 402 -11.93 0.30 -4.82
CA ALA A 402 -10.47 0.28 -4.95
C ALA A 402 -9.89 -1.11 -4.66
N GLY A 403 -10.33 -1.74 -3.57
CA GLY A 403 -9.88 -3.08 -3.20
C GLY A 403 -10.24 -4.14 -4.24
N ASP A 404 -11.44 -4.10 -4.81
CA ASP A 404 -11.89 -5.07 -5.81
C ASP A 404 -11.18 -4.89 -7.15
N ASP A 405 -11.00 -3.64 -7.60
CA ASP A 405 -10.23 -3.33 -8.81
C ASP A 405 -8.79 -3.82 -8.69
N LEU A 406 -8.10 -3.55 -7.56
CA LEU A 406 -6.72 -4.03 -7.34
C LEU A 406 -6.64 -5.56 -7.32
N ARG A 407 -7.62 -6.25 -6.73
CA ARG A 407 -7.67 -7.73 -6.74
C ARG A 407 -7.91 -8.29 -8.14
N GLU A 408 -8.74 -7.64 -8.97
CA GLU A 408 -8.93 -8.01 -10.37
C GLU A 408 -7.64 -7.82 -11.17
N LEU A 409 -6.95 -6.70 -10.97
CA LEU A 409 -5.65 -6.41 -11.59
C LEU A 409 -4.60 -7.45 -11.20
N ARG A 410 -4.59 -7.86 -9.93
CA ARG A 410 -3.68 -8.89 -9.40
C ARG A 410 -3.92 -10.24 -10.08
N SER A 411 -5.19 -10.62 -10.23
CA SER A 411 -5.60 -11.83 -10.96
C SER A 411 -5.13 -11.77 -12.42
N THR A 412 -5.39 -10.64 -13.09
CA THR A 412 -5.00 -10.41 -14.49
C THR A 412 -3.49 -10.51 -14.68
N SER A 413 -2.70 -9.90 -13.79
CA SER A 413 -1.25 -9.96 -13.82
C SER A 413 -0.73 -11.40 -13.62
N THR A 414 -1.31 -12.13 -12.66
CA THR A 414 -0.96 -13.52 -12.37
C THR A 414 -1.27 -14.45 -13.56
N ILE A 415 -2.47 -14.34 -14.13
CA ILE A 415 -2.89 -15.12 -15.31
C ILE A 415 -1.98 -14.82 -16.50
N THR A 416 -1.65 -13.55 -16.72
CA THR A 416 -0.75 -13.14 -17.81
C THR A 416 0.64 -13.73 -17.61
N GLY A 417 1.21 -13.69 -16.40
CA GLY A 417 2.50 -14.29 -16.10
C GLY A 417 2.54 -15.80 -16.39
N TRP A 418 1.51 -16.54 -15.97
CA TRP A 418 1.41 -17.97 -16.27
C TRP A 418 1.20 -18.27 -17.76
N ALA A 419 0.37 -17.47 -18.45
CA ALA A 419 0.15 -17.61 -19.89
C ALA A 419 1.44 -17.40 -20.69
N LEU A 420 2.26 -16.41 -20.31
CA LEU A 420 3.57 -16.16 -20.90
C LEU A 420 4.54 -17.32 -20.66
N LEU A 421 4.55 -17.91 -19.46
CA LEU A 421 5.36 -19.11 -19.20
C LEU A 421 4.96 -20.28 -20.11
N VAL A 422 3.67 -20.56 -20.24
CA VAL A 422 3.16 -21.62 -21.12
C VAL A 422 3.53 -21.34 -22.58
N ALA A 423 3.38 -20.11 -23.06
CA ALA A 423 3.79 -19.72 -24.41
C ALA A 423 5.31 -19.91 -24.63
N GLY A 424 6.13 -19.56 -23.63
CA GLY A 424 7.58 -19.79 -23.62
C GLY A 424 7.94 -21.26 -23.74
N LEU A 425 7.30 -22.13 -22.96
CA LEU A 425 7.49 -23.59 -23.02
C LEU A 425 7.09 -24.16 -24.38
N VAL A 426 5.94 -23.76 -24.92
CA VAL A 426 5.46 -24.19 -26.24
C VAL A 426 6.40 -23.75 -27.35
N GLY A 427 6.85 -22.49 -27.33
CA GLY A 427 7.80 -21.97 -28.31
C GLY A 427 9.18 -22.63 -28.22
N ALA A 428 9.64 -23.00 -27.02
CA ALA A 428 10.87 -23.76 -26.84
C ALA A 428 10.77 -25.16 -27.46
N ILE A 429 9.65 -25.86 -27.23
CA ILE A 429 9.37 -27.17 -27.84
C ILE A 429 9.28 -27.05 -29.37
N ALA A 430 8.61 -26.03 -29.89
CA ALA A 430 8.50 -25.76 -31.33
C ALA A 430 9.87 -25.50 -31.98
N SER A 431 10.74 -24.75 -31.30
CA SER A 431 12.11 -24.47 -31.73
C SER A 431 12.93 -25.76 -31.83
N ILE A 432 12.89 -26.61 -30.79
CA ILE A 432 13.63 -27.88 -30.76
C ILE A 432 13.11 -28.85 -31.84
N ARG A 433 11.77 -28.98 -31.98
CA ARG A 433 11.17 -29.86 -32.99
C ARG A 433 11.47 -29.38 -34.41
N GLY A 434 11.45 -28.08 -34.67
CA GLY A 434 11.78 -27.50 -35.97
C GLY A 434 13.23 -27.79 -36.38
N VAL A 435 14.19 -27.74 -35.44
CA VAL A 435 15.59 -28.08 -35.72
C VAL A 435 15.79 -29.59 -35.92
N ASN A 436 15.11 -30.42 -35.12
CA ASN A 436 15.23 -31.88 -35.20
C ASN A 436 14.57 -32.49 -36.44
N ALA A 437 13.45 -31.93 -36.92
CA ALA A 437 12.84 -32.34 -38.19
C ALA A 437 13.83 -32.18 -39.35
N ARG A 438 14.54 -31.05 -39.37
CA ARG A 438 15.52 -30.73 -40.41
C ARG A 438 16.77 -31.59 -40.34
N LEU A 439 17.25 -31.94 -39.15
CA LEU A 439 18.38 -32.86 -38.98
C LEU A 439 18.10 -34.27 -39.51
N ARG A 440 16.83 -34.69 -39.60
CA ARG A 440 16.43 -35.98 -40.18
C ARG A 440 16.43 -35.99 -41.70
N GLU A 441 16.24 -34.85 -42.36
CA GLU A 441 16.30 -34.73 -43.83
C GLU A 441 17.74 -34.81 -44.39
N TYR A 442 18.75 -34.63 -43.54
CA TYR A 442 20.17 -34.71 -43.92
C TYR A 442 20.81 -36.08 -43.61
N ARG A 443 20.06 -37.02 -43.03
CA ARG A 443 20.46 -38.42 -42.85
C ARG A 443 19.83 -39.24 -43.97
#